data_AF-A0A939X8L1-F1
#
_entry.id   AF-A0A939X8L1-F1
#
_cell.length_a   1.000
_cell.length_b   1.000
_cell.length_c   1.000
_cell.angle_alpha   90.00
_cell.angle_beta   90.00
_cell.angle_gamma   90.00
#
_symmetry.space_group_name_H-M   'P 1'
#
loop_
_entity.id
_entity.type
_entity.pdbx_description
1 polymer ?
#
loop_
_entity_poly.entity_id
_entity_poly.type
_entity_poly.pdbx_seq_one_letter_code
_entity_poly.pdbx_strand_id
1 'polypeptide(L)'
;EIQKLPPTILIEEAKEETIYEFKPEEKFKIEIEDGVYCVVGDWIRVVLESTNFDDPESMAYFQRTIRKNGVIEALEKAGCKEGDPVKIYDLEFDYIE
;
A
#
# COMPACT_ATOMS: atom_id res chain seq x y z
N GLU A 1 -44.39 18.92 22.66
CA GLU A 1 -43.21 18.63 23.51
C GLU A 1 -42.14 17.96 22.66
N ILE A 2 -40.89 18.20 23.00
CA ILE A 2 -39.72 18.18 22.11
C ILE A 2 -38.82 17.02 22.51
N GLN A 3 -38.47 16.14 21.57
CA GLN A 3 -37.07 15.71 21.43
C GLN A 3 -36.82 15.20 20.02
N LYS A 4 -36.43 16.12 19.12
CA LYS A 4 -35.75 15.75 17.89
C LYS A 4 -34.34 15.37 18.29
N LEU A 5 -34.01 14.10 18.14
CA LEU A 5 -32.64 13.63 18.22
C LEU A 5 -31.82 14.37 17.14
N PRO A 6 -30.60 14.85 17.45
CA PRO A 6 -29.75 15.46 16.45
C PRO A 6 -29.41 14.40 15.39
N PRO A 7 -29.37 14.75 14.09
CA PRO A 7 -28.83 13.87 13.09
C PRO A 7 -27.38 13.60 13.47
N THR A 8 -27.06 12.32 13.70
CA THR A 8 -25.67 11.90 13.88
C THR A 8 -24.98 12.13 12.54
N ILE A 9 -24.29 13.27 12.47
CA ILE A 9 -23.31 13.56 11.45
C ILE A 9 -22.07 12.76 11.85
N LEU A 10 -21.98 11.53 11.35
CA LEU A 10 -20.70 10.84 11.20
C LEU A 10 -20.21 11.17 9.80
N ILE A 11 -19.55 12.32 9.68
CA ILE A 11 -18.56 12.59 8.64
C ILE A 11 -17.25 12.41 9.40
N GLU A 12 -16.25 11.66 9.02
CA GLU A 12 -15.75 11.05 7.79
C GLU A 12 -15.09 9.74 8.28
N GLU A 13 -14.87 8.68 7.52
CA GLU A 13 -13.93 8.63 6.40
C GLU A 13 -14.51 7.64 5.40
N ALA A 14 -14.53 8.05 4.14
CA ALA A 14 -14.89 7.18 3.04
C ALA A 14 -13.97 5.95 3.11
N LYS A 15 -14.48 4.82 3.60
CA LYS A 15 -13.97 3.51 3.23
C LYS A 15 -14.22 3.40 1.73
N GLU A 16 -13.30 3.95 0.96
CA GLU A 16 -13.26 3.80 -0.47
C GLU A 16 -13.06 2.31 -0.70
N GLU A 17 -14.17 1.62 -0.95
CA GLU A 17 -14.19 0.26 -1.48
C GLU A 17 -13.52 0.34 -2.86
N THR A 18 -12.19 0.31 -2.91
CA THR A 18 -11.46 0.36 -4.17
C THR A 18 -11.59 -1.00 -4.84
N ILE A 19 -12.40 -0.98 -5.89
CA ILE A 19 -12.83 -2.08 -6.73
C ILE A 19 -11.63 -2.84 -7.33
N TYR A 20 -11.65 -4.15 -7.16
CA TYR A 20 -10.73 -5.12 -7.75
C TYR A 20 -10.79 -5.10 -9.29
N GLU A 21 -9.66 -4.86 -9.95
CA GLU A 21 -9.37 -5.42 -11.27
C GLU A 21 -8.15 -6.34 -11.19
N PHE A 22 -8.42 -7.57 -10.73
CA PHE A 22 -7.49 -8.70 -10.79
C PHE A 22 -7.15 -8.97 -12.26
N LYS A 23 -5.88 -8.76 -12.67
CA LYS A 23 -5.40 -9.14 -14.01
C LYS A 23 -4.40 -10.29 -13.88
N PRO A 24 -4.64 -11.42 -14.55
CA PRO A 24 -3.97 -12.68 -14.26
C PRO A 24 -2.54 -12.73 -14.87
N GLU A 25 -1.53 -12.18 -14.17
CA GLU A 25 -0.09 -12.54 -14.29
C GLU A 25 0.79 -11.80 -13.25
N GLU A 26 0.23 -11.46 -12.09
CA GLU A 26 0.77 -10.47 -11.15
C GLU A 26 1.94 -10.98 -10.31
N LYS A 27 3.14 -10.44 -10.54
CA LYS A 27 4.34 -10.64 -9.69
C LYS A 27 4.12 -10.13 -8.26
N PHE A 28 3.26 -9.14 -8.09
CA PHE A 28 2.85 -8.53 -6.84
C PHE A 28 1.43 -7.95 -7.00
N LYS A 29 0.74 -7.73 -5.89
CA LYS A 29 -0.63 -7.23 -5.75
C LYS A 29 -0.63 -6.13 -4.70
N ILE A 30 -1.52 -5.15 -4.85
CA ILE A 30 -1.74 -4.09 -3.86
C ILE A 30 -3.11 -4.28 -3.23
N GLU A 31 -3.17 -4.21 -1.91
CA GLU A 31 -4.35 -4.29 -1.06
C GLU A 31 -4.43 -2.99 -0.26
N ILE A 32 -5.61 -2.43 -0.07
CA ILE A 32 -5.77 -1.18 0.68
C ILE A 32 -6.56 -1.50 1.95
N GLU A 33 -5.94 -1.30 3.11
CA GLU A 33 -6.53 -1.55 4.42
C GLU A 33 -6.52 -0.25 5.24
N ASP A 34 -7.71 0.30 5.52
CA ASP A 34 -7.89 1.52 6.33
C ASP A 34 -6.98 2.70 5.89
N GLY A 35 -6.79 2.86 4.57
CA GLY A 35 -5.96 3.92 3.97
C GLY A 35 -4.47 3.56 3.82
N VAL A 36 -4.06 2.34 4.21
CA VAL A 36 -2.69 1.84 4.08
C VAL A 36 -2.59 0.94 2.85
N TYR A 37 -1.58 1.19 2.01
CA TYR A 37 -1.33 0.42 0.80
C TYR A 37 -0.44 -0.79 1.09
N CYS A 38 -1.04 -1.96 1.28
CA CYS A 38 -0.38 -3.25 1.50
C CYS A 38 0.05 -3.90 0.17
N VAL A 39 1.36 -4.00 -0.11
CA VAL A 39 1.88 -4.74 -1.27
C VAL A 39 2.22 -6.18 -0.88
N VAL A 40 1.57 -7.15 -1.52
CA VAL A 40 1.75 -8.58 -1.28
C VAL A 40 2.08 -9.32 -2.58
N GLY A 41 2.81 -10.43 -2.52
CA GLY A 41 3.17 -11.18 -3.72
C GLY A 41 4.27 -12.18 -3.47
N ASP A 42 4.29 -13.25 -4.27
CA ASP A 42 5.31 -14.30 -4.18
C ASP A 42 6.71 -13.74 -4.50
N TRP A 43 6.80 -12.91 -5.55
CA TRP A 43 8.06 -12.28 -5.91
C TRP A 43 8.55 -11.30 -4.84
N ILE A 44 7.68 -10.43 -4.32
CA ILE A 44 8.11 -9.41 -3.34
C ILE A 44 8.50 -10.05 -2.01
N ARG A 45 7.88 -11.18 -1.66
CA ARG A 45 8.29 -12.05 -0.55
C ARG A 45 9.70 -12.60 -0.74
N VAL A 46 10.03 -13.12 -1.93
CA VAL A 46 11.38 -13.63 -2.23
C VAL A 46 12.42 -12.51 -2.14
N VAL A 47 12.10 -11.30 -2.64
CA VAL A 47 13.02 -10.16 -2.52
C VAL A 47 13.20 -9.78 -1.06
N LEU A 48 12.13 -9.71 -0.26
CA LEU A 48 12.22 -9.47 1.19
C LEU A 48 13.07 -10.53 1.90
N GLU A 49 12.83 -11.82 1.66
CA GLU A 49 13.60 -12.91 2.28
C GLU A 49 15.08 -12.87 1.88
N SER A 50 15.39 -12.35 0.68
CA SER A 50 16.76 -12.13 0.21
C SER A 50 17.35 -10.77 0.63
N THR A 51 16.57 -9.89 1.25
CA THR A 51 17.01 -8.54 1.64
C THR A 51 17.37 -8.54 3.12
N ASN A 52 18.57 -8.04 3.43
CA ASN A 52 18.95 -7.76 4.80
C ASN A 52 18.64 -6.30 5.15
N PHE A 53 17.66 -6.05 6.02
CA PHE A 53 17.27 -4.68 6.40
C PHE A 53 18.27 -3.98 7.33
N ASP A 54 19.17 -4.73 7.96
CA ASP A 54 20.28 -4.18 8.74
C ASP A 54 21.40 -3.60 7.84
N ASP A 55 21.39 -3.98 6.56
CA ASP A 55 22.42 -3.60 5.59
C ASP A 55 21.90 -2.53 4.60
N PRO A 56 22.53 -1.35 4.54
CA PRO A 56 22.04 -0.25 3.72
C PRO A 56 22.13 -0.53 2.21
N GLU A 57 23.09 -1.35 1.75
CA GLU A 57 23.17 -1.74 0.34
C GLU A 57 21.99 -2.64 -0.06
N SER A 58 21.64 -3.58 0.81
CA SER A 58 20.50 -4.48 0.62
C SER A 58 19.17 -3.72 0.62
N MET A 59 18.98 -2.75 1.52
CA MET A 59 17.80 -1.90 1.51
C MET A 59 17.69 -1.07 0.22
N ALA A 60 18.79 -0.47 -0.23
CA ALA A 60 18.83 0.26 -1.50
C ALA A 60 18.52 -0.64 -2.70
N TYR A 61 18.98 -1.89 -2.67
CA TYR A 61 18.64 -2.90 -3.68
C TYR A 61 17.14 -3.21 -3.69
N PHE A 62 16.53 -3.40 -2.52
CA PHE A 62 15.09 -3.63 -2.39
C PHE A 62 14.28 -2.48 -2.99
N GLN A 63 14.55 -1.24 -2.55
CA GLN A 63 13.90 -0.03 -3.07
C GLN A 63 14.03 0.09 -4.60
N ARG A 64 15.24 -0.12 -5.13
CA ARG A 64 15.48 -0.08 -6.58
C ARG A 64 14.74 -1.18 -7.31
N THR A 65 14.62 -2.35 -6.70
CA THR A 65 13.97 -3.53 -7.26
C THR A 65 12.45 -3.35 -7.32
N ILE A 66 11.80 -2.87 -6.26
CA ILE A 66 10.36 -2.56 -6.27
C ILE A 66 10.03 -1.46 -7.27
N ARG A 67 10.87 -0.41 -7.35
CA ARG A 67 10.73 0.68 -8.33
C ARG A 67 10.85 0.17 -9.76
N LYS A 68 11.84 -0.69 -10.03
CA LYS A 68 12.06 -1.26 -11.37
C LYS A 68 10.97 -2.23 -11.81
N ASN A 69 10.33 -2.92 -10.88
CA ASN A 69 9.26 -3.87 -11.18
C ASN A 69 7.87 -3.20 -11.30
N GLY A 70 7.79 -1.88 -11.14
CA GLY A 70 6.54 -1.14 -11.30
C GLY A 70 5.64 -1.17 -10.07
N VAL A 71 6.16 -1.48 -8.88
CA VAL A 71 5.39 -1.40 -7.62
C VAL A 71 4.95 0.04 -7.36
N ILE A 72 5.85 0.99 -7.59
CA ILE A 72 5.60 2.43 -7.50
C ILE A 72 4.48 2.83 -8.48
N GLU A 73 4.59 2.47 -9.75
CA GLU A 73 3.56 2.76 -10.76
C GLU A 73 2.21 2.13 -10.42
N ALA A 74 2.20 0.96 -9.78
CA ALA A 74 0.99 0.29 -9.34
C ALA A 74 0.36 1.00 -8.13
N LEU A 75 1.18 1.50 -7.20
CA LEU A 75 0.73 2.32 -6.06
C LEU A 75 0.12 3.63 -6.57
N GLU A 76 0.77 4.32 -7.50
CA GLU A 76 0.24 5.54 -8.15
C GLU A 76 -1.10 5.26 -8.85
N LYS A 77 -1.21 4.13 -9.57
CA LYS A 77 -2.47 3.70 -10.20
C LYS A 77 -3.56 3.33 -9.18
N ALA A 78 -3.16 2.83 -8.02
CA ALA A 78 -4.06 2.57 -6.89
C ALA A 78 -4.46 3.87 -6.15
N GLY A 79 -3.91 5.02 -6.53
CA GLY A 79 -4.23 6.33 -5.96
C GLY A 79 -3.33 6.76 -4.80
N CYS A 80 -2.24 6.04 -4.54
CA CYS A 80 -1.24 6.39 -3.52
C CYS A 80 -0.54 7.70 -3.89
N LYS A 81 -0.34 8.57 -2.91
CA LYS A 81 0.29 9.89 -3.04
C LYS A 81 1.49 10.00 -2.12
N GLU A 82 2.31 11.02 -2.35
CA GLU A 82 3.41 11.37 -1.46
C GLU A 82 2.91 11.52 -0.01
N GLY A 83 3.55 10.78 0.90
CA GLY A 83 3.19 10.74 2.31
C GLY A 83 2.15 9.69 2.70
N ASP A 84 1.61 8.91 1.76
CA ASP A 84 0.73 7.79 2.10
C ASP A 84 1.53 6.62 2.71
N PRO A 85 0.99 5.96 3.75
CA PRO A 85 1.63 4.80 4.35
C PRO A 85 1.49 3.60 3.41
N VAL A 86 2.64 3.06 3.00
CA VAL A 86 2.75 1.84 2.21
C VAL A 86 3.34 0.76 3.09
N LYS A 87 2.69 -0.39 3.11
CA LYS A 87 3.10 -1.56 3.87
C LYS A 87 3.51 -2.67 2.92
N ILE A 88 4.71 -3.22 3.08
CA ILE A 88 5.13 -4.44 2.39
C ILE A 88 5.41 -5.49 3.46
N TYR A 89 4.49 -6.44 3.62
CA TYR A 89 4.51 -7.44 4.68
C TYR A 89 4.74 -6.81 6.07
N ASP A 90 5.91 -7.04 6.66
CA ASP A 90 6.27 -6.55 8.01
C ASP A 90 6.89 -5.13 7.99
N LEU A 91 7.16 -4.60 6.80
CA LEU A 91 7.73 -3.26 6.64
C LEU A 91 6.65 -2.25 6.33
N GLU A 92 6.74 -1.09 6.96
CA GLU A 92 5.91 0.07 6.69
C GLU A 92 6.82 1.24 6.36
N PHE A 93 6.46 2.00 5.34
CA PHE A 93 7.21 3.15 4.90
C PHE A 93 6.28 4.16 4.22
N ASP A 94 6.66 5.42 4.32
CA ASP A 94 5.97 6.48 3.61
C ASP A 94 6.33 6.44 2.13
N TYR A 95 5.33 6.58 1.26
CA TYR A 95 5.57 6.75 -0.16
C TYR A 95 6.23 8.11 -0.42
N ILE A 96 7.37 8.11 -1.12
CA ILE A 96 8.11 9.31 -1.52
C ILE A 96 8.29 9.26 -3.04
N GLU A 97 7.87 10.32 -3.74
CA GLU A 97 8.00 10.46 -5.21
C GLU A 97 9.46 10.70 -5.67
#